data_AF-A0A8T0LCZ4-F1
#
_entry.id   AF-A0A8T0LCZ4-F1
#
_cell.length_a   1.000
_cell.length_b   1.000
_cell.length_c   1.000
_cell.angle_alpha   90.00
_cell.angle_beta   90.00
_cell.angle_gamma   90.00
#
_symmetry.space_group_name_H-M   'P 1'
#
loop_
_entity.id
_entity.type
_entity.pdbx_description
1 polymer ?
#
loop_
_entity_poly.entity_id
_entity_poly.type
_entity_poly.pdbx_seq_one_letter_code
_entity_poly.pdbx_strand_id
1 'polypeptide(L)'
;MRTHGSKKQQDVMKNVGRKQVRKVFEALDTLGNTKWRVNGRVLGVVEYLWAAGGNIAGLIDRKDVPIPEKPRLEELKQIQEWKWSVKKAEKINLERHSLRCDTELKLSVAQKMKEEEGFYYPHNIDFRGRAYPMHSHLNHLSCDLCRGLLEFAEGRPLGKSGLHWLKIHLANLYAGGIEKLSYDERLAFVENHLHDIFDSADNPINGNRWWLGAEDPFQCLAACINLSEGLRSSSPNSVLSHLPIHQDGSCNGLQHYAALGRDSLEAAAVNLVASERPADVYSEIAVRVHDIMRRDSNKDPAVYPNALLARVLIDQIDRKLVKQTVMTSVYGVTFVGAREQMKRRLQEKGLINDEQLLFTAACYAAKVTLTALGEIFGAARVIMRWLGDCAKVITSENHLVSWTTPLGLPVIQPYCKTERHLIKTSLQFLALRREGNTVDAKKQKSAFPPNFIHSLDSSHMMMTALACRDAGLSFAGVHDSFWTHACDVEKMNHILREKFVELYNMPILENLLEGFETSYPGLAFPPVPKRGDFDLGKVLESPYFFN
;
A
#
# COMPACT_ATOMS: atom_id res chain seq x y z
N MET A 1 -7.33 16.63 -11.13
CA MET A 1 -6.29 15.60 -11.37
C MET A 1 -4.91 16.14 -11.01
N ARG A 2 -4.09 15.38 -10.26
CA ARG A 2 -2.67 15.63 -9.97
C ARG A 2 -1.82 15.13 -11.14
N THR A 3 -1.48 16.02 -12.08
CA THR A 3 -0.77 15.65 -13.32
C THR A 3 0.76 15.72 -13.22
N HIS A 4 1.31 16.06 -12.05
CA HIS A 4 2.76 16.22 -11.83
C HIS A 4 3.44 17.16 -12.83
N GLY A 5 2.71 18.16 -13.34
CA GLY A 5 3.23 19.11 -14.33
C GLY A 5 3.03 18.71 -15.79
N SER A 6 2.49 17.52 -16.08
CA SER A 6 2.24 17.05 -17.44
C SER A 6 1.17 17.89 -18.13
N LYS A 7 1.59 18.71 -19.11
CA LYS A 7 0.68 19.53 -19.93
C LYS A 7 -0.22 18.67 -20.81
N LYS A 8 0.33 17.64 -21.44
CA LYS A 8 -0.42 16.73 -22.32
C LYS A 8 -1.60 16.07 -21.60
N GLN A 9 -1.39 15.59 -20.37
CA GLN A 9 -2.47 15.04 -19.55
C GLN A 9 -3.53 16.11 -19.23
N GLN A 10 -3.13 17.33 -18.90
CA GLN A 10 -4.08 18.43 -18.62
C GLN A 10 -4.91 18.77 -19.86
N ASP A 11 -4.30 18.83 -21.04
CA ASP A 11 -4.97 19.17 -22.28
C ASP A 11 -5.98 18.09 -22.68
N VAL A 12 -5.63 16.81 -22.54
CA VAL A 12 -6.58 15.71 -22.77
C VAL A 12 -7.75 15.77 -21.79
N MET A 13 -7.50 16.04 -20.51
CA MET A 13 -8.58 16.18 -19.52
C MET A 13 -9.48 17.40 -19.74
N LYS A 14 -9.02 18.45 -20.44
CA LYS A 14 -9.87 19.59 -20.83
C LYS A 14 -10.79 19.26 -22.01
N ASN A 15 -10.32 18.39 -22.91
CA ASN A 15 -11.01 18.06 -24.16
C ASN A 15 -11.85 16.78 -24.08
N VAL A 16 -11.66 15.95 -23.04
CA VAL A 16 -12.43 14.71 -22.87
C VAL A 16 -13.91 15.01 -22.66
N GLY A 17 -14.78 14.29 -23.38
CA GLY A 17 -16.22 14.45 -23.26
C GLY A 17 -16.70 14.11 -21.85
N ARG A 18 -17.53 14.97 -21.24
CA ARG A 18 -18.05 14.74 -19.87
C ARG A 18 -18.77 13.40 -19.71
N LYS A 19 -19.46 12.92 -20.76
CA LYS A 19 -20.12 11.61 -20.75
C LYS A 19 -19.14 10.45 -20.61
N GLN A 20 -17.95 10.56 -21.20
CA GLN A 20 -16.91 9.52 -21.18
C GLN A 20 -16.37 9.30 -19.77
N VAL A 21 -16.10 10.38 -19.03
CA VAL A 21 -15.51 10.33 -17.68
C VAL A 21 -16.53 10.46 -16.55
N ARG A 22 -17.84 10.36 -16.85
CA ARG A 22 -18.91 10.59 -15.88
C ARG A 22 -18.79 9.70 -14.64
N LYS A 23 -18.54 8.41 -14.83
CA LYS A 23 -18.39 7.45 -13.71
C LYS A 23 -17.22 7.81 -12.79
N VAL A 24 -16.14 8.40 -13.31
CA VAL A 24 -14.99 8.85 -12.51
C VAL A 24 -15.38 10.01 -11.61
N PHE A 25 -16.13 11.00 -12.13
CA PHE A 25 -16.65 12.10 -11.32
C PHE A 25 -17.62 11.60 -10.25
N GLU A 26 -18.58 10.76 -10.63
CA GLU A 26 -19.54 10.18 -9.69
C GLU A 26 -18.82 9.39 -8.57
N ALA A 27 -17.74 8.68 -8.89
CA ALA A 27 -16.95 7.96 -7.89
C ALA A 27 -16.20 8.91 -6.95
N LEU A 28 -15.63 10.00 -7.47
CA LEU A 28 -15.00 11.03 -6.65
C LEU A 28 -15.99 11.74 -5.72
N ASP A 29 -17.18 12.04 -6.22
CA ASP A 29 -18.27 12.61 -5.42
C ASP A 29 -18.68 11.63 -4.33
N THR A 30 -18.78 10.34 -4.66
CA THR A 30 -19.09 9.28 -3.68
C THR A 30 -18.05 9.22 -2.55
N LEU A 31 -16.76 9.20 -2.89
CA LEU A 31 -15.68 9.22 -1.90
C LEU A 31 -15.68 10.52 -1.07
N GLY A 32 -15.98 11.65 -1.71
CA GLY A 32 -16.02 12.96 -1.07
C GLY A 32 -17.22 13.18 -0.16
N ASN A 33 -18.33 12.49 -0.42
CA ASN A 33 -19.57 12.59 0.36
C ASN A 33 -19.56 11.76 1.64
N THR A 34 -18.51 10.98 1.90
CA THR A 34 -18.38 10.30 3.18
C THR A 34 -18.06 11.31 4.28
N LYS A 35 -18.97 11.48 5.24
CA LYS A 35 -18.84 12.40 6.37
C LYS A 35 -17.97 11.75 7.47
N TRP A 36 -16.93 12.45 7.90
CA TRP A 36 -15.98 12.02 8.93
C TRP A 36 -16.10 12.88 10.18
N ARG A 37 -15.70 12.35 11.33
CA ARG A 37 -15.47 13.11 12.55
C ARG A 37 -14.21 12.65 13.26
N VAL A 38 -13.76 13.42 14.24
CA VAL A 38 -12.63 13.05 15.09
C VAL A 38 -13.10 12.11 16.20
N ASN A 39 -12.40 10.99 16.39
CA ASN A 39 -12.59 10.13 17.55
C ASN A 39 -11.97 10.81 18.80
N GLY A 40 -12.82 11.47 19.58
CA GLY A 40 -12.40 12.24 20.75
C GLY A 40 -11.74 11.40 21.85
N ARG A 41 -12.13 10.12 22.01
CA ARG A 41 -11.52 9.21 23.01
C ARG A 41 -10.08 8.89 22.65
N VAL A 42 -9.82 8.54 21.39
CA VAL A 42 -8.45 8.28 20.90
C VAL A 42 -7.62 9.56 20.89
N LEU A 43 -8.21 10.70 20.49
CA LEU A 43 -7.52 12.00 20.53
C LEU A 43 -7.00 12.31 21.93
N GLY A 44 -7.81 12.14 22.97
CA GLY A 44 -7.38 12.38 24.36
C GLY A 44 -6.18 11.52 24.78
N VAL A 45 -6.13 10.26 24.36
CA VAL A 45 -4.99 9.36 24.62
C VAL A 45 -3.75 9.82 23.86
N VAL A 46 -3.89 10.14 22.57
CA VAL A 46 -2.81 10.63 21.73
C VAL A 46 -2.22 11.93 22.30
N GLU A 47 -3.06 12.89 22.67
CA GLU A 47 -2.62 14.17 23.24
C GLU A 47 -1.85 13.96 24.55
N TYR A 48 -2.31 13.04 25.40
CA TYR A 48 -1.60 12.68 26.63
C TYR A 48 -0.21 12.09 26.32
N LEU A 49 -0.13 11.09 25.43
CA LEU A 49 1.15 10.46 25.06
C LEU A 49 2.11 11.47 24.41
N TRP A 50 1.58 12.37 23.59
CA TRP A 50 2.36 13.45 22.97
C TRP A 50 2.86 14.46 24.00
N ALA A 51 2.03 14.85 24.96
CA ALA A 51 2.43 15.73 26.06
C ALA A 51 3.51 15.10 26.95
N ALA A 52 3.45 13.78 27.16
CA ALA A 52 4.41 13.00 27.94
C ALA A 52 5.77 12.79 27.25
N GLY A 53 5.92 13.19 25.98
CA GLY A 53 7.20 13.11 25.24
C GLY A 53 7.15 12.32 23.93
N GLY A 54 6.02 11.68 23.59
CA GLY A 54 5.89 10.84 22.41
C GLY A 54 6.62 9.49 22.56
N ASN A 55 7.18 8.97 21.47
CA ASN A 55 7.93 7.70 21.43
C ASN A 55 7.15 6.44 21.86
N ILE A 56 5.83 6.49 21.88
CA ILE A 56 4.92 5.38 22.23
C ILE A 56 3.92 5.22 21.08
N ALA A 57 3.49 3.98 20.80
CA ALA A 57 2.48 3.69 19.76
C ALA A 57 2.85 4.24 18.36
N GLY A 58 4.15 4.26 18.03
CA GLY A 58 4.62 4.82 16.76
C GLY A 58 4.68 6.35 16.68
N LEU A 59 4.32 7.08 17.74
CA LEU A 59 4.57 8.53 17.83
C LEU A 59 6.08 8.79 17.85
N ILE A 60 6.51 9.86 17.17
CA ILE A 60 7.91 10.26 17.17
C ILE A 60 8.34 10.78 18.55
N ASP A 61 9.60 10.55 18.92
CA ASP A 61 10.21 11.12 20.13
C ASP A 61 10.32 12.65 20.01
N ARG A 62 9.81 13.36 21.02
CA ARG A 62 9.89 14.82 21.10
C ARG A 62 11.31 15.32 21.36
N LYS A 63 12.19 14.48 21.91
CA LYS A 63 13.57 14.81 22.20
C LYS A 63 14.50 14.46 21.04
N ASP A 64 15.55 15.25 20.94
CA ASP A 64 16.66 14.97 20.05
C ASP A 64 17.57 13.90 20.66
N VAL A 65 18.20 13.11 19.79
CA VAL A 65 19.31 12.25 20.21
C VAL A 65 20.50 13.14 20.56
N PRO A 66 21.24 12.82 21.63
CA PRO A 66 22.40 13.61 22.03
C PRO A 66 23.48 13.56 20.94
N ILE A 67 24.10 14.70 20.68
CA ILE A 67 25.25 14.77 19.77
C ILE A 67 26.49 14.25 20.53
N PRO A 68 27.22 13.25 19.99
CA PRO A 68 28.40 12.70 20.65
C PRO A 68 29.46 13.77 20.92
N GLU A 69 30.03 13.77 22.13
CA GLU A 69 31.14 14.67 22.48
C GLU A 69 32.41 14.35 21.70
N LYS A 70 33.20 15.38 21.38
CA LYS A 70 34.50 15.19 20.72
C LYS A 70 35.43 14.38 21.65
N PRO A 71 36.03 13.27 21.16
CA PRO A 71 36.98 12.51 21.97
C PRO A 71 38.19 13.36 22.36
N ARG A 72 38.72 13.12 23.56
CA ARG A 72 39.86 13.87 24.13
C ARG A 72 41.20 13.50 23.47
N LEU A 73 41.33 12.26 22.99
CA LEU A 73 42.51 11.76 22.29
C LEU A 73 42.33 11.92 20.78
N GLU A 74 43.28 12.58 20.12
CA GLU A 74 43.20 12.92 18.69
C GLU A 74 43.73 11.81 17.76
N GLU A 75 43.37 10.56 18.04
CA GLU A 75 43.62 9.48 17.10
C GLU A 75 42.75 9.66 15.85
N LEU A 76 43.36 9.60 14.66
CA LEU A 76 42.67 9.84 13.37
C LEU A 76 41.41 8.97 13.20
N LYS A 77 41.48 7.70 13.62
CA LYS A 77 40.37 6.75 13.54
C LYS A 77 39.22 7.16 14.47
N GLN A 78 39.51 7.52 15.72
CA GLN A 78 38.50 7.95 16.69
C GLN A 78 37.84 9.27 16.27
N ILE A 79 38.60 10.22 15.71
CA ILE A 79 38.05 11.46 15.15
C ILE A 79 37.12 11.16 13.98
N GLN A 80 37.48 10.22 13.11
CA GLN A 80 36.66 9.83 11.96
C GLN A 80 35.36 9.16 12.39
N GLU A 81 35.42 8.21 13.33
CA GLU A 81 34.25 7.55 13.93
C GLU A 81 33.34 8.54 14.66
N TRP A 82 33.92 9.50 15.39
CA TRP A 82 33.18 10.59 16.04
C TRP A 82 32.47 11.47 15.00
N LYS A 83 33.17 11.94 13.95
CA LYS A 83 32.56 12.73 12.87
C LYS A 83 31.40 12.00 12.21
N TRP A 84 31.51 10.69 12.03
CA TRP A 84 30.43 9.86 11.48
C TRP A 84 29.25 9.78 12.44
N SER A 85 29.52 9.60 13.73
CA SER A 85 28.50 9.53 14.78
C SER A 85 27.75 10.85 14.96
N VAL A 86 28.45 11.99 14.89
CA VAL A 86 27.85 13.34 14.88
C VAL A 86 26.94 13.51 13.67
N LYS A 87 27.44 13.23 12.46
CA LYS A 87 26.61 13.33 11.23
C LYS A 87 25.38 12.43 11.30
N LYS A 88 25.51 11.23 11.88
CA LYS A 88 24.39 10.31 12.09
C LYS A 88 23.37 10.90 13.07
N ALA A 89 23.81 11.45 14.20
CA ALA A 89 22.93 12.09 15.19
C ALA A 89 22.22 13.33 14.61
N GLU A 90 22.94 14.21 13.92
CA GLU A 90 22.37 15.39 13.26
C GLU A 90 21.32 15.01 12.21
N LYS A 91 21.59 13.98 11.40
CA LYS A 91 20.64 13.45 10.43
C LYS A 91 19.37 12.94 11.12
N ILE A 92 19.51 12.16 12.19
CA ILE A 92 18.37 11.64 12.97
C ILE A 92 17.55 12.80 13.54
N ASN A 93 18.19 13.82 14.10
CA ASN A 93 17.49 14.98 14.69
C ASN A 93 16.75 15.80 13.62
N LEU A 94 17.32 15.97 12.43
CA LEU A 94 16.65 16.63 11.30
C LEU A 94 15.40 15.85 10.85
N GLU A 95 15.52 14.53 10.71
CA GLU A 95 14.41 13.64 10.36
C GLU A 95 13.32 13.67 11.45
N ARG A 96 13.70 13.57 12.73
CA ARG A 96 12.79 13.67 13.88
C ARG A 96 12.07 15.02 13.89
N HIS A 97 12.78 16.12 13.67
CA HIS A 97 12.17 17.46 13.63
C HIS A 97 11.06 17.53 12.56
N SER A 98 11.33 17.06 11.35
CA SER A 98 10.31 17.02 10.29
C SER A 98 9.08 16.20 10.68
N LEU A 99 9.28 15.04 11.32
CA LEU A 99 8.19 14.16 11.77
C LEU A 99 7.40 14.77 12.95
N ARG A 100 8.07 15.50 13.84
CA ARG A 100 7.42 16.24 14.94
C ARG A 100 6.51 17.33 14.38
N CYS A 101 7.00 18.13 13.42
CA CYS A 101 6.17 19.15 12.77
C CYS A 101 4.96 18.53 12.06
N ASP A 102 5.13 17.43 11.35
CA ASP A 102 4.02 16.71 10.72
C ASP A 102 2.99 16.21 11.74
N THR A 103 3.46 15.64 12.86
CA THR A 103 2.58 15.20 13.97
C THR A 103 1.82 16.38 14.58
N GLU A 104 2.49 17.49 14.86
CA GLU A 104 1.87 18.69 15.43
C GLU A 104 0.80 19.29 14.49
N LEU A 105 1.05 19.31 13.18
CA LEU A 105 0.07 19.76 12.20
C LEU A 105 -1.17 18.86 12.18
N LYS A 106 -0.99 17.53 12.26
CA LYS A 106 -2.10 16.56 12.33
C LYS A 106 -2.94 16.78 13.60
N LEU A 107 -2.30 16.91 14.76
CA LEU A 107 -2.98 17.15 16.04
C LEU A 107 -3.66 18.50 16.08
N SER A 108 -3.04 19.55 15.52
CA SER A 108 -3.64 20.88 15.43
C SER A 108 -4.93 20.86 14.61
N VAL A 109 -4.94 20.15 13.47
CA VAL A 109 -6.17 19.97 12.67
C VAL A 109 -7.20 19.16 13.45
N ALA A 110 -6.81 18.02 14.06
CA ALA A 110 -7.72 17.19 14.84
C ALA A 110 -8.38 17.99 15.99
N GLN A 111 -7.60 18.77 16.73
CA GLN A 111 -8.09 19.59 17.83
C GLN A 111 -9.04 20.69 17.37
N LYS A 112 -8.80 21.27 16.19
CA LYS A 112 -9.70 22.26 15.61
C LYS A 112 -11.03 21.66 15.16
N MET A 113 -11.02 20.40 14.71
CA MET A 113 -12.19 19.72 14.16
C MET A 113 -12.94 18.86 15.19
N LYS A 114 -12.47 18.73 16.44
CA LYS A 114 -13.02 17.77 17.41
C LYS A 114 -14.46 18.04 17.84
N GLU A 115 -14.87 19.31 17.86
CA GLU A 115 -16.21 19.74 18.28
C GLU A 115 -17.17 19.84 17.09
N GLU A 116 -16.67 19.66 15.86
CA GLU A 116 -17.49 19.68 14.66
C GLU A 116 -18.30 18.37 14.58
N GLU A 117 -19.58 18.47 14.22
CA GLU A 117 -20.45 17.30 14.05
C GLU A 117 -19.92 16.35 12.95
N GLY A 118 -19.26 16.91 11.94
CA GLY A 118 -18.48 16.17 10.96
C GLY A 118 -18.04 17.03 9.78
N PHE A 119 -17.12 16.50 8.99
CA PHE A 119 -16.48 17.17 7.86
C PHE A 119 -16.23 16.19 6.70
N TYR A 120 -15.92 16.73 5.53
CA TYR A 120 -15.79 15.99 4.29
C TYR A 120 -14.41 16.16 3.67
N TYR A 121 -13.96 15.16 2.92
CA TYR A 121 -12.70 15.21 2.18
C TYR A 121 -12.96 15.24 0.67
N PRO A 122 -12.85 16.39 -0.01
CA PRO A 122 -12.86 16.39 -1.47
C PRO A 122 -11.69 15.54 -1.99
N HIS A 123 -11.98 14.67 -2.95
CA HIS A 123 -11.00 13.76 -3.53
C HIS A 123 -10.50 14.26 -4.88
N ASN A 124 -9.25 13.91 -5.18
CA ASN A 124 -8.58 14.20 -6.44
C ASN A 124 -7.84 12.94 -6.91
N ILE A 125 -7.74 12.73 -8.22
CA ILE A 125 -7.04 11.58 -8.78
C ILE A 125 -5.62 11.94 -9.23
N ASP A 126 -4.69 10.99 -9.21
CA ASP A 126 -3.46 11.10 -9.99
C ASP A 126 -3.71 10.86 -11.50
N PHE A 127 -2.65 10.90 -12.31
CA PHE A 127 -2.79 10.69 -13.76
C PHE A 127 -3.24 9.27 -14.15
N ARG A 128 -3.12 8.29 -13.24
CA ARG A 128 -3.48 6.88 -13.44
C ARG A 128 -4.91 6.58 -13.02
N GLY A 129 -5.52 7.49 -12.25
CA GLY A 129 -6.88 7.40 -11.76
C GLY A 129 -6.97 7.22 -10.25
N ARG A 130 -5.89 6.83 -9.55
CA ARG A 130 -5.96 6.56 -8.10
C ARG A 130 -6.40 7.81 -7.34
N ALA A 131 -7.42 7.66 -6.51
CA ALA A 131 -8.02 8.75 -5.75
C ALA A 131 -7.24 9.05 -4.45
N TYR A 132 -7.22 10.32 -4.08
CA TYR A 132 -6.54 10.86 -2.89
C TYR A 132 -7.37 12.01 -2.30
N PRO A 133 -7.54 12.09 -0.98
CA PRO A 133 -8.01 13.30 -0.31
C PRO A 133 -7.14 14.50 -0.67
N MET A 134 -7.77 15.66 -0.82
CA MET A 134 -7.05 16.91 -1.09
C MET A 134 -6.37 17.48 0.16
N HIS A 135 -6.91 17.25 1.35
CA HIS A 135 -6.31 17.72 2.59
C HIS A 135 -5.04 16.93 2.93
N SER A 136 -3.93 17.63 3.19
CA SER A 136 -2.58 17.05 3.26
C SER A 136 -2.21 16.43 4.60
N HIS A 137 -2.80 16.87 5.71
CA HIS A 137 -2.31 16.52 7.05
C HIS A 137 -3.13 15.40 7.71
N LEU A 138 -4.38 15.71 8.10
CA LEU A 138 -5.30 14.74 8.70
C LEU A 138 -6.24 14.19 7.61
N ASN A 139 -6.03 12.95 7.18
CA ASN A 139 -6.92 12.22 6.28
C ASN A 139 -6.72 10.70 6.46
N HIS A 140 -7.69 9.91 6.02
CA HIS A 140 -7.71 8.46 6.21
C HIS A 140 -6.71 7.67 5.37
N LEU A 141 -6.11 8.25 4.32
CA LEU A 141 -5.03 7.61 3.56
C LEU A 141 -3.67 7.65 4.29
N SER A 142 -3.58 8.42 5.37
CA SER A 142 -2.33 8.63 6.13
C SER A 142 -2.03 7.47 7.08
N CYS A 143 -1.14 7.70 8.06
CA CYS A 143 -0.65 6.72 9.01
C CYS A 143 -1.68 6.29 10.08
N ASP A 144 -1.34 5.26 10.86
CA ASP A 144 -2.14 4.72 11.97
C ASP A 144 -2.74 5.81 12.87
N LEU A 145 -1.92 6.79 13.29
CA LEU A 145 -2.40 7.95 14.04
C LEU A 145 -3.61 8.63 13.40
N CYS A 146 -3.55 8.95 12.10
CA CYS A 146 -4.67 9.61 11.43
C CYS A 146 -5.89 8.70 11.32
N ARG A 147 -5.69 7.40 11.08
CA ARG A 147 -6.79 6.44 10.94
C ARG A 147 -7.48 6.15 12.27
N GLY A 148 -6.73 6.01 13.36
CA GLY A 148 -7.29 5.86 14.70
C GLY A 148 -8.01 7.12 15.20
N LEU A 149 -7.62 8.31 14.71
CA LEU A 149 -8.30 9.58 15.03
C LEU A 149 -9.56 9.84 14.21
N LEU A 150 -9.82 9.09 13.13
CA LEU A 150 -10.91 9.35 12.20
C LEU A 150 -11.94 8.23 12.21
N GLU A 151 -13.21 8.60 12.32
CA GLU A 151 -14.34 7.67 12.21
C GLU A 151 -15.47 8.30 11.39
N PHE A 152 -16.43 7.49 10.94
CA PHE A 152 -17.58 8.02 10.22
C PHE A 152 -18.43 8.89 11.15
N ALA A 153 -18.83 10.07 10.69
CA ALA A 153 -19.67 10.96 11.48
C ALA A 153 -21.07 10.36 11.70
N GLU A 154 -21.61 9.74 10.65
CA GLU A 154 -22.88 9.01 10.70
C GLU A 154 -22.62 7.60 11.23
N GLY A 155 -23.29 7.22 12.32
CA GLY A 155 -23.18 5.88 12.89
C GLY A 155 -24.23 4.93 12.31
N ARG A 156 -23.93 3.63 12.29
CA ARG A 156 -24.92 2.59 11.96
C ARG A 156 -25.04 1.57 13.10
N PRO A 157 -26.25 1.05 13.38
CA PRO A 157 -26.40 -0.06 14.33
C PRO A 157 -25.53 -1.24 13.90
N LEU A 158 -24.88 -1.91 14.85
CA LEU A 158 -24.06 -3.08 14.56
C LEU A 158 -24.83 -4.19 13.82
N GLY A 159 -26.14 -4.29 14.04
CA GLY A 159 -26.95 -5.33 13.41
C GLY A 159 -26.50 -6.72 13.84
N LYS A 160 -26.83 -7.73 13.02
CA LYS A 160 -26.57 -9.15 13.37
C LYS A 160 -25.10 -9.55 13.20
N SER A 161 -24.39 -8.95 12.24
CA SER A 161 -23.02 -9.32 11.86
C SER A 161 -21.97 -8.28 12.31
N GLY A 162 -22.35 -7.09 12.78
CA GLY A 162 -21.39 -6.03 13.08
C GLY A 162 -20.43 -6.37 14.22
N LEU A 163 -20.91 -7.05 15.29
CA LEU A 163 -20.00 -7.54 16.33
C LEU A 163 -18.99 -8.55 15.79
N HIS A 164 -19.42 -9.44 14.88
CA HIS A 164 -18.54 -10.43 14.27
C HIS A 164 -17.43 -9.74 13.45
N TRP A 165 -17.79 -8.78 12.60
CA TRP A 165 -16.81 -8.04 11.80
C TRP A 165 -15.92 -7.09 12.62
N LEU A 166 -16.43 -6.53 13.73
CA LEU A 166 -15.60 -5.77 14.66
C LEU A 166 -14.50 -6.64 15.30
N LYS A 167 -14.84 -7.87 15.71
CA LYS A 167 -13.86 -8.81 16.26
C LYS A 167 -12.80 -9.18 15.21
N ILE A 168 -13.21 -9.52 13.98
CA ILE A 168 -12.28 -9.81 12.88
C ILE A 168 -11.38 -8.59 12.60
N HIS A 169 -11.95 -7.38 12.58
CA HIS A 169 -11.20 -6.16 12.36
C HIS A 169 -10.15 -5.91 13.44
N LEU A 170 -10.50 -6.10 14.71
CA LEU A 170 -9.56 -5.98 15.83
C LEU A 170 -8.42 -7.00 15.71
N ALA A 171 -8.73 -8.25 15.36
CA ALA A 171 -7.72 -9.28 15.12
C ALA A 171 -6.78 -8.92 13.95
N ASN A 172 -7.33 -8.35 12.86
CA ASN A 172 -6.55 -7.90 11.72
C ASN A 172 -5.60 -6.75 12.09
N LEU A 173 -6.07 -5.77 12.88
CA LEU A 173 -5.26 -4.64 13.34
C LEU A 173 -4.15 -5.04 14.31
N TYR A 174 -4.38 -6.09 15.11
CA TYR A 174 -3.34 -6.64 15.98
C TYR A 174 -2.20 -7.26 15.16
N ALA A 175 -2.54 -7.92 14.04
CA ALA A 175 -1.62 -8.51 13.07
C ALA A 175 -0.66 -9.54 13.71
N GLY A 176 0.62 -9.57 13.32
CA GLY A 176 1.60 -10.50 13.89
C GLY A 176 1.41 -11.97 13.49
N GLY A 177 0.73 -12.25 12.38
CA GLY A 177 0.39 -13.60 11.91
C GLY A 177 -1.06 -13.99 12.20
N ILE A 178 -1.78 -13.22 13.03
CA ILE A 178 -3.20 -13.43 13.32
C ILE A 178 -4.04 -13.17 12.07
N GLU A 179 -3.64 -12.21 11.23
CA GLU A 179 -4.29 -11.91 9.95
C GLU A 179 -4.15 -13.04 8.92
N LYS A 180 -3.36 -14.09 9.23
CA LYS A 180 -3.17 -15.30 8.42
C LYS A 180 -3.95 -16.50 8.93
N LEU A 181 -4.64 -16.34 10.05
CA LEU A 181 -5.55 -17.34 10.59
C LEU A 181 -6.89 -17.29 9.85
N SER A 182 -7.65 -18.38 9.96
CA SER A 182 -9.05 -18.41 9.52
C SER A 182 -9.90 -17.44 10.34
N TYR A 183 -11.09 -17.07 9.84
CA TYR A 183 -11.97 -16.17 10.60
C TYR A 183 -12.35 -16.73 11.98
N ASP A 184 -12.61 -18.03 12.11
CA ASP A 184 -12.93 -18.64 13.41
C ASP A 184 -11.77 -18.54 14.40
N GLU A 185 -10.54 -18.73 13.93
CA GLU A 185 -9.34 -18.58 14.76
C GLU A 185 -9.10 -17.11 15.15
N ARG A 186 -9.39 -16.15 14.25
CA ARG A 186 -9.35 -14.71 14.57
C ARG A 186 -10.38 -14.35 15.62
N LEU A 187 -11.59 -14.89 15.54
CA LEU A 187 -12.61 -14.70 16.58
C LEU A 187 -12.16 -15.29 17.91
N ALA A 188 -11.64 -16.52 17.91
CA ALA A 188 -11.13 -17.17 19.12
C ALA A 188 -9.99 -16.36 19.77
N PHE A 189 -9.10 -15.76 18.97
CA PHE A 189 -8.09 -14.84 19.48
C PHE A 189 -8.72 -13.67 20.26
N VAL A 190 -9.77 -13.05 19.73
CA VAL A 190 -10.45 -11.93 20.40
C VAL A 190 -11.18 -12.38 21.66
N GLU A 191 -11.87 -13.53 21.63
CA GLU A 191 -12.54 -14.09 22.82
C GLU A 191 -11.54 -14.35 23.96
N ASN A 192 -10.35 -14.84 23.64
CA ASN A 192 -9.30 -15.13 24.63
C ASN A 192 -8.68 -13.87 25.23
N HIS A 193 -8.87 -12.69 24.63
CA HIS A 193 -8.29 -11.42 25.07
C HIS A 193 -9.35 -10.39 25.48
N LEU A 194 -10.60 -10.81 25.75
CA LEU A 194 -11.67 -9.88 26.14
C LEU A 194 -11.31 -9.01 27.35
N HIS A 195 -10.62 -9.58 28.33
CA HIS A 195 -10.15 -8.81 29.49
C HIS A 195 -9.18 -7.68 29.09
N ASP A 196 -8.22 -7.99 28.23
CA ASP A 196 -7.22 -7.01 27.75
C ASP A 196 -7.85 -5.94 26.86
N ILE A 197 -8.89 -6.31 26.11
CA ILE A 197 -9.68 -5.39 25.28
C ILE A 197 -10.47 -4.43 26.16
N PHE A 198 -11.14 -4.93 27.19
CA PHE A 198 -11.86 -4.10 28.16
C PHE A 198 -10.92 -3.17 28.92
N ASP A 199 -9.76 -3.66 29.39
CA ASP A 199 -8.73 -2.83 30.04
C ASP A 199 -8.20 -1.75 29.10
N SER A 200 -7.90 -2.11 27.85
CA SER A 200 -7.43 -1.15 26.84
C SER A 200 -8.45 -0.06 26.55
N ALA A 201 -9.75 -0.40 26.56
CA ALA A 201 -10.83 0.57 26.34
C ALA A 201 -11.06 1.51 27.53
N ASP A 202 -10.97 0.98 28.77
CA ASP A 202 -11.29 1.71 29.99
C ASP A 202 -10.11 2.50 30.55
N ASN A 203 -8.90 1.95 30.47
CA ASN A 203 -7.69 2.51 31.03
C ASN A 203 -6.51 2.47 30.04
N PRO A 204 -6.63 3.12 28.86
CA PRO A 204 -5.64 3.03 27.78
C PRO A 204 -4.24 3.53 28.15
N ILE A 205 -4.12 4.36 29.18
CA ILE A 205 -2.86 5.00 29.62
C ILE A 205 -2.23 4.25 30.80
N ASN A 206 -3.02 3.90 31.83
CA ASN A 206 -2.48 3.35 33.08
C ASN A 206 -2.77 1.84 33.27
N GLY A 207 -3.46 1.20 32.32
CA GLY A 207 -3.77 -0.23 32.36
C GLY A 207 -2.60 -1.09 31.89
N ASN A 208 -2.92 -2.29 31.42
CA ASN A 208 -1.96 -3.23 30.84
C ASN A 208 -1.45 -2.76 29.47
N ARG A 209 -2.19 -1.86 28.80
CA ARG A 209 -1.85 -1.27 27.50
C ARG A 209 -1.60 -2.33 26.41
N TRP A 210 -2.39 -3.39 26.42
CA TRP A 210 -2.30 -4.49 25.46
C TRP A 210 -2.38 -4.02 24.00
N TRP A 211 -3.18 -2.99 23.74
CA TRP A 211 -3.31 -2.36 22.43
C TRP A 211 -1.98 -1.85 21.82
N LEU A 212 -0.96 -1.57 22.65
CA LEU A 212 0.38 -1.19 22.16
C LEU A 212 1.14 -2.33 21.46
N GLY A 213 0.71 -3.58 21.67
CA GLY A 213 1.29 -4.76 21.02
C GLY A 213 0.86 -4.95 19.56
N ALA A 214 -0.17 -4.24 19.10
CA ALA A 214 -0.67 -4.31 17.74
C ALA A 214 0.29 -3.66 16.72
N GLU A 215 0.23 -4.09 15.45
CA GLU A 215 0.96 -3.42 14.34
C GLU A 215 0.42 -2.00 14.09
N ASP A 216 -0.89 -1.79 14.30
CA ASP A 216 -1.59 -0.50 14.19
C ASP A 216 -2.25 -0.13 15.55
N PRO A 217 -1.48 0.41 16.52
CA PRO A 217 -1.95 0.60 17.89
C PRO A 217 -3.16 1.53 18.03
N PHE A 218 -3.19 2.69 17.37
CA PHE A 218 -4.29 3.65 17.57
C PHE A 218 -5.60 3.17 16.95
N GLN A 219 -5.54 2.52 15.78
CA GLN A 219 -6.69 1.84 15.21
C GLN A 219 -7.16 0.68 16.11
N CYS A 220 -6.23 -0.12 16.66
CA CYS A 220 -6.55 -1.20 17.59
C CYS A 220 -7.25 -0.67 18.85
N LEU A 221 -6.78 0.44 19.41
CA LEU A 221 -7.42 1.11 20.55
C LEU A 221 -8.85 1.57 20.20
N ALA A 222 -9.06 2.18 19.03
CA ALA A 222 -10.38 2.58 18.55
C ALA A 222 -11.33 1.36 18.45
N ALA A 223 -10.83 0.22 17.94
CA ALA A 223 -11.57 -1.03 17.86
C ALA A 223 -11.87 -1.63 19.25
N CYS A 224 -10.91 -1.59 20.18
CA CYS A 224 -11.13 -2.04 21.56
C CYS A 224 -12.26 -1.26 22.24
N ILE A 225 -12.26 0.07 22.05
CA ILE A 225 -13.29 0.96 22.57
C ILE A 225 -14.67 0.58 22.03
N ASN A 226 -14.81 0.50 20.69
CA ASN A 226 -16.12 0.26 20.09
C ASN A 226 -16.63 -1.17 20.34
N LEU A 227 -15.75 -2.17 20.33
CA LEU A 227 -16.11 -3.54 20.68
C LEU A 227 -16.56 -3.65 22.15
N SER A 228 -15.90 -2.93 23.07
CA SER A 228 -16.28 -2.92 24.48
C SER A 228 -17.68 -2.33 24.71
N GLU A 229 -18.02 -1.26 24.01
CA GLU A 229 -19.36 -0.66 24.03
C GLU A 229 -20.41 -1.64 23.48
N GLY A 230 -20.09 -2.33 22.38
CA GLY A 230 -20.94 -3.37 21.79
C GLY A 230 -21.21 -4.52 22.75
N LEU A 231 -20.17 -5.09 23.37
CA LEU A 231 -20.27 -6.27 24.23
C LEU A 231 -20.92 -5.99 25.60
N ARG A 232 -20.82 -4.75 26.11
CA ARG A 232 -21.45 -4.36 27.40
C ARG A 232 -22.91 -3.96 27.26
N SER A 233 -23.38 -3.70 26.05
CA SER A 233 -24.78 -3.33 25.81
C SER A 233 -25.72 -4.52 26.05
N SER A 234 -26.87 -4.25 26.66
CA SER A 234 -27.97 -5.24 26.75
C SER A 234 -28.62 -5.52 25.40
N SER A 235 -28.36 -4.69 24.39
CA SER A 235 -28.82 -4.87 23.01
C SER A 235 -27.69 -4.55 22.02
N PRO A 236 -26.69 -5.43 21.87
CA PRO A 236 -25.50 -5.16 21.07
C PRO A 236 -25.80 -4.78 19.61
N ASN A 237 -26.80 -5.43 19.00
CA ASN A 237 -27.19 -5.19 17.61
C ASN A 237 -27.69 -3.76 17.34
N SER A 238 -28.12 -3.04 18.39
CA SER A 238 -28.63 -1.67 18.30
C SER A 238 -27.57 -0.61 18.65
N VAL A 239 -26.39 -1.02 19.09
CA VAL A 239 -25.29 -0.08 19.39
C VAL A 239 -24.86 0.59 18.10
N LEU A 240 -24.83 1.93 18.09
CA LEU A 240 -24.38 2.70 16.95
C LEU A 240 -22.85 2.65 16.89
N SER A 241 -22.32 2.12 15.79
CA SER A 241 -20.88 2.12 15.51
C SER A 241 -20.56 3.09 14.39
N HIS A 242 -19.53 3.88 14.65
CA HIS A 242 -18.95 4.86 13.73
C HIS A 242 -17.65 4.35 13.09
N LEU A 243 -17.12 3.24 13.59
CA LEU A 243 -15.81 2.75 13.21
C LEU A 243 -15.83 2.19 11.78
N PRO A 244 -14.98 2.68 10.86
CA PRO A 244 -14.79 2.06 9.57
C PRO A 244 -14.14 0.68 9.73
N ILE A 245 -14.70 -0.34 9.08
CA ILE A 245 -14.13 -1.69 9.05
C ILE A 245 -13.44 -1.91 7.71
N HIS A 246 -12.17 -2.28 7.76
CA HIS A 246 -11.31 -2.39 6.58
C HIS A 246 -11.34 -3.81 6.02
N GLN A 247 -11.38 -3.92 4.69
CA GLN A 247 -11.16 -5.15 3.95
C GLN A 247 -10.05 -4.89 2.92
N ASP A 248 -8.94 -5.62 3.03
CA ASP A 248 -7.71 -5.32 2.29
C ASP A 248 -7.41 -6.38 1.22
N GLY A 249 -7.05 -5.93 0.02
CA GLY A 249 -6.54 -6.81 -1.03
C GLY A 249 -5.20 -7.44 -0.62
N SER A 250 -5.11 -8.78 -0.64
CA SER A 250 -3.95 -9.53 -0.13
C SER A 250 -2.61 -9.14 -0.79
N CYS A 251 -2.62 -9.01 -2.12
CA CYS A 251 -1.51 -8.49 -2.91
C CYS A 251 -2.09 -7.94 -4.22
N ASN A 252 -2.76 -6.79 -4.14
CA ASN A 252 -3.68 -6.32 -5.17
C ASN A 252 -3.09 -6.27 -6.59
N GLY A 253 -1.85 -5.80 -6.75
CA GLY A 253 -1.18 -5.83 -8.05
C GLY A 253 -1.11 -7.23 -8.69
N LEU A 254 -0.80 -8.27 -7.90
CA LEU A 254 -0.79 -9.66 -8.38
C LEU A 254 -2.19 -10.21 -8.59
N GLN A 255 -3.17 -9.82 -7.77
CA GLN A 255 -4.57 -10.19 -7.98
C GLN A 255 -5.06 -9.72 -9.36
N HIS A 256 -4.72 -8.48 -9.72
CA HIS A 256 -5.03 -7.91 -11.03
C HIS A 256 -4.30 -8.63 -12.16
N TYR A 257 -3.01 -8.98 -12.00
CA TYR A 257 -2.30 -9.79 -13.02
C TYR A 257 -2.85 -11.21 -13.16
N ALA A 258 -3.16 -11.89 -12.06
CA ALA A 258 -3.72 -13.24 -12.08
C ALA A 258 -5.08 -13.26 -12.79
N ALA A 259 -5.91 -12.23 -12.59
CA ALA A 259 -7.18 -12.07 -13.30
C ALA A 259 -7.01 -11.80 -14.80
N LEU A 260 -6.02 -10.97 -15.19
CA LEU A 260 -5.69 -10.75 -16.60
C LEU A 260 -5.16 -12.02 -17.28
N GLY A 261 -4.27 -12.74 -16.59
CA GLY A 261 -3.61 -13.94 -17.10
C GLY A 261 -4.49 -15.18 -17.05
N ARG A 262 -5.53 -15.20 -16.21
CA ARG A 262 -6.39 -16.36 -15.93
C ARG A 262 -5.58 -17.61 -15.56
N ASP A 263 -4.49 -17.44 -14.81
CA ASP A 263 -3.69 -18.57 -14.34
C ASP A 263 -4.21 -19.07 -12.98
N SER A 264 -4.57 -20.35 -12.92
CA SER A 264 -5.21 -20.96 -11.75
C SER A 264 -4.28 -21.06 -10.52
N LEU A 265 -2.97 -21.24 -10.73
CA LEU A 265 -1.99 -21.34 -9.64
C LEU A 265 -1.70 -19.95 -9.08
N GLU A 266 -1.48 -18.96 -9.95
CA GLU A 266 -1.30 -17.57 -9.54
C GLU A 266 -2.53 -17.04 -8.80
N ALA A 267 -3.74 -17.35 -9.30
CA ALA A 267 -5.00 -16.96 -8.67
C ALA A 267 -5.14 -17.53 -7.25
N ALA A 268 -4.80 -18.79 -7.04
CA ALA A 268 -4.81 -19.41 -5.71
C ALA A 268 -3.80 -18.73 -4.75
N ALA A 269 -2.59 -18.43 -5.23
CA ALA A 269 -1.53 -17.82 -4.42
C ALA A 269 -1.90 -16.42 -3.87
N VAL A 270 -2.87 -15.74 -4.48
CA VAL A 270 -3.31 -14.38 -4.10
C VAL A 270 -4.78 -14.30 -3.71
N ASN A 271 -5.36 -15.43 -3.28
CA ASN A 271 -6.71 -15.53 -2.72
C ASN A 271 -7.83 -15.19 -3.72
N LEU A 272 -7.65 -15.40 -5.02
CA LEU A 272 -8.76 -15.35 -5.99
C LEU A 272 -9.62 -16.63 -5.95
N VAL A 273 -9.12 -17.68 -5.30
CA VAL A 273 -9.83 -18.95 -5.08
C VAL A 273 -10.14 -19.08 -3.59
N ALA A 274 -11.32 -19.62 -3.27
CA ALA A 274 -11.70 -19.92 -1.90
C ALA A 274 -10.75 -20.94 -1.26
N SER A 275 -10.42 -20.70 0.02
CA SER A 275 -9.57 -21.54 0.83
C SER A 275 -10.03 -21.48 2.30
N GLU A 276 -9.62 -22.44 3.12
CA GLU A 276 -9.94 -22.44 4.56
C GLU A 276 -9.18 -21.36 5.33
N ARG A 277 -7.93 -21.09 4.92
CA ARG A 277 -7.08 -20.04 5.46
C ARG A 277 -6.58 -19.11 4.35
N PRO A 278 -6.29 -17.84 4.66
CA PRO A 278 -5.69 -16.92 3.70
C PRO A 278 -4.33 -17.45 3.20
N ALA A 279 -4.16 -17.51 1.88
CA ALA A 279 -2.85 -17.71 1.28
C ALA A 279 -1.94 -16.51 1.58
N ASP A 280 -0.67 -16.80 1.87
CA ASP A 280 0.35 -15.79 2.14
C ASP A 280 1.49 -15.91 1.12
N VAL A 281 1.29 -15.29 -0.04
CA VAL A 281 2.25 -15.25 -1.16
C VAL A 281 3.67 -14.88 -0.72
N TYR A 282 3.80 -14.03 0.31
CA TYR A 282 5.10 -13.62 0.83
C TYR A 282 5.84 -14.75 1.54
N SER A 283 5.13 -15.57 2.33
CA SER A 283 5.70 -16.75 2.98
C SER A 283 6.03 -17.84 1.97
N GLU A 284 5.17 -18.06 0.97
CA GLU A 284 5.45 -19.01 -0.12
C GLU A 284 6.72 -18.62 -0.90
N ILE A 285 6.86 -17.33 -1.25
CA ILE A 285 8.08 -16.83 -1.88
C ILE A 285 9.28 -16.96 -0.94
N ALA A 286 9.14 -16.70 0.36
CA ALA A 286 10.23 -16.85 1.32
C ALA A 286 10.73 -18.31 1.38
N VAL A 287 9.81 -19.29 1.39
CA VAL A 287 10.15 -20.73 1.32
C VAL A 287 10.89 -21.03 0.02
N ARG A 288 10.39 -20.52 -1.11
CA ARG A 288 11.05 -20.76 -2.41
C ARG A 288 12.46 -20.13 -2.47
N VAL A 289 12.63 -18.93 -1.94
CA VAL A 289 13.93 -18.25 -1.80
C VAL A 289 14.87 -19.08 -0.94
N HIS A 290 14.38 -19.56 0.20
CA HIS A 290 15.13 -20.41 1.11
C HIS A 290 15.60 -21.69 0.41
N ASP A 291 14.75 -22.36 -0.38
CA ASP A 291 15.12 -23.57 -1.13
C ASP A 291 16.15 -23.31 -2.24
N ILE A 292 16.07 -22.17 -2.93
CA ILE A 292 17.10 -21.77 -3.90
C ILE A 292 18.43 -21.54 -3.17
N MET A 293 18.42 -20.79 -2.07
CA MET A 293 19.63 -20.52 -1.29
C MET A 293 20.23 -21.78 -0.68
N ARG A 294 19.42 -22.72 -0.18
CA ARG A 294 19.88 -24.02 0.33
C ARG A 294 20.57 -24.85 -0.75
N ARG A 295 20.05 -24.83 -1.98
CA ARG A 295 20.72 -25.49 -3.12
C ARG A 295 22.03 -24.80 -3.48
N ASP A 296 22.05 -23.46 -3.46
CA ASP A 296 23.24 -22.68 -3.76
C ASP A 296 24.33 -22.81 -2.68
N SER A 297 23.97 -22.91 -1.40
CA SER A 297 24.91 -23.06 -0.28
C SER A 297 25.70 -24.37 -0.32
N ASN A 298 25.12 -25.40 -0.93
CA ASN A 298 25.71 -26.73 -1.09
C ASN A 298 26.66 -26.82 -2.31
N LYS A 299 26.72 -25.79 -3.16
CA LYS A 299 27.65 -25.74 -4.29
C LYS A 299 29.06 -25.41 -3.82
N ASP A 300 30.05 -25.82 -4.61
CA ASP A 300 31.45 -25.48 -4.39
C ASP A 300 31.67 -23.96 -4.59
N PRO A 301 32.11 -23.21 -3.56
CA PRO A 301 32.41 -21.79 -3.68
C PRO A 301 33.45 -21.43 -4.75
N ALA A 302 34.38 -22.34 -5.09
CA ALA A 302 35.37 -22.11 -6.13
C ALA A 302 34.73 -22.03 -7.54
N VAL A 303 33.62 -22.76 -7.74
CA VAL A 303 32.87 -22.80 -9.00
C VAL A 303 31.68 -21.84 -8.98
N TYR A 304 31.08 -21.63 -7.80
CA TYR A 304 29.90 -20.80 -7.61
C TYR A 304 30.10 -19.84 -6.42
N PRO A 305 30.69 -18.63 -6.63
CA PRO A 305 31.03 -17.71 -5.54
C PRO A 305 29.85 -17.31 -4.64
N ASN A 306 28.62 -17.29 -5.18
CA ASN A 306 27.42 -17.00 -4.41
C ASN A 306 27.09 -18.07 -3.36
N ALA A 307 27.73 -19.25 -3.37
CA ALA A 307 27.56 -20.27 -2.34
C ALA A 307 27.88 -19.73 -0.94
N LEU A 308 28.88 -18.84 -0.82
CA LEU A 308 29.23 -18.19 0.45
C LEU A 308 28.13 -17.22 0.90
N LEU A 309 27.58 -16.43 -0.02
CA LEU A 309 26.48 -15.51 0.27
C LEU A 309 25.22 -16.27 0.69
N ALA A 310 24.94 -17.40 0.05
CA ALA A 310 23.83 -18.27 0.41
C ALA A 310 23.96 -18.82 1.82
N ARG A 311 25.17 -19.27 2.21
CA ARG A 311 25.46 -19.73 3.59
C ARG A 311 25.25 -18.63 4.63
N VAL A 312 25.61 -17.39 4.32
CA VAL A 312 25.41 -16.24 5.24
C VAL A 312 23.94 -15.89 5.41
N LEU A 313 23.13 -16.07 4.36
CA LEU A 313 21.76 -15.57 4.29
C LEU A 313 20.69 -16.60 4.65
N ILE A 314 20.99 -17.90 4.58
CA ILE A 314 19.98 -18.97 4.68
C ILE A 314 19.11 -18.86 5.95
N ASP A 315 19.73 -18.60 7.10
CA ASP A 315 19.04 -18.45 8.39
C ASP A 315 18.42 -17.06 8.59
N GLN A 316 18.62 -16.15 7.64
CA GLN A 316 18.07 -14.80 7.65
C GLN A 316 16.84 -14.66 6.73
N ILE A 317 16.44 -15.70 6.01
CA ILE A 317 15.28 -15.62 5.11
C ILE A 317 13.99 -15.76 5.90
N ASP A 318 13.17 -14.71 5.86
CA ASP A 318 11.82 -14.72 6.41
C ASP A 318 10.87 -13.89 5.54
N ARG A 319 9.58 -13.96 5.87
CA ARG A 319 8.52 -13.18 5.23
C ARG A 319 8.84 -11.68 5.22
N LYS A 320 9.35 -11.13 6.32
CA LYS A 320 9.61 -9.68 6.49
C LYS A 320 10.69 -9.18 5.52
N LEU A 321 11.72 -10.00 5.28
CA LEU A 321 12.80 -9.71 4.34
C LEU A 321 12.28 -9.59 2.90
N VAL A 322 11.43 -10.53 2.46
CA VAL A 322 10.96 -10.56 1.06
C VAL A 322 9.72 -9.70 0.80
N LYS A 323 8.87 -9.44 1.81
CA LYS A 323 7.56 -8.76 1.68
C LYS A 323 7.64 -7.47 0.86
N GLN A 324 8.54 -6.56 1.23
CA GLN A 324 8.64 -5.25 0.56
C GLN A 324 9.03 -5.38 -0.92
N THR A 325 9.98 -6.27 -1.23
CA THR A 325 10.43 -6.48 -2.61
C THR A 325 9.37 -7.14 -3.45
N VAL A 326 8.69 -8.17 -2.95
CA VAL A 326 7.58 -8.81 -3.66
C VAL A 326 6.47 -7.80 -3.96
N MET A 327 6.01 -7.09 -2.92
CA MET A 327 4.90 -6.13 -3.02
C MET A 327 5.18 -4.98 -3.99
N THR A 328 6.44 -4.56 -4.14
CA THR A 328 6.80 -3.41 -4.98
C THR A 328 7.31 -3.80 -6.37
N SER A 329 7.75 -5.05 -6.57
CA SER A 329 8.26 -5.52 -7.88
C SER A 329 7.16 -5.54 -8.94
N VAL A 330 5.94 -5.86 -8.54
CA VAL A 330 4.74 -5.85 -9.39
C VAL A 330 4.35 -4.44 -9.82
N TYR A 331 4.82 -3.45 -9.05
CA TYR A 331 4.70 -2.03 -9.33
C TYR A 331 5.96 -1.43 -9.99
N GLY A 332 6.78 -2.26 -10.64
CA GLY A 332 7.88 -1.82 -11.49
C GLY A 332 9.16 -1.45 -10.74
N VAL A 333 9.32 -1.90 -9.49
CA VAL A 333 10.62 -1.81 -8.81
C VAL A 333 11.67 -2.62 -9.59
N THR A 334 12.75 -1.93 -9.95
CA THR A 334 13.89 -2.54 -10.64
C THR A 334 14.77 -3.32 -9.66
N PHE A 335 15.69 -4.14 -10.18
CA PHE A 335 16.70 -4.84 -9.38
C PHE A 335 17.44 -3.92 -8.39
N VAL A 336 17.77 -2.69 -8.80
CA VAL A 336 18.44 -1.71 -7.93
C VAL A 336 17.57 -1.33 -6.74
N GLY A 337 16.28 -1.07 -6.98
CA GLY A 337 15.33 -0.76 -5.90
C GLY A 337 15.09 -1.96 -4.99
N ALA A 338 14.95 -3.16 -5.56
CA ALA A 338 14.83 -4.41 -4.81
C ALA A 338 16.04 -4.66 -3.90
N ARG A 339 17.27 -4.45 -4.41
CA ARG A 339 18.50 -4.52 -3.62
C ARG A 339 18.48 -3.54 -2.44
N GLU A 340 18.10 -2.28 -2.65
CA GLU A 340 18.06 -1.30 -1.56
C GLU A 340 17.06 -1.66 -0.47
N GLN A 341 15.90 -2.21 -0.85
CA GLN A 341 14.92 -2.73 0.11
C GLN A 341 15.49 -3.91 0.90
N MET A 342 16.12 -4.87 0.22
CA MET A 342 16.80 -6.01 0.86
C MET A 342 17.92 -5.56 1.79
N LYS A 343 18.76 -4.62 1.35
CA LYS A 343 19.87 -4.06 2.16
C LYS A 343 19.34 -3.46 3.45
N ARG A 344 18.28 -2.63 3.39
CA ARG A 344 17.67 -2.03 4.58
C ARG A 344 17.11 -3.08 5.54
N ARG A 345 16.44 -4.12 5.04
CA ARG A 345 15.92 -5.21 5.88
C ARG A 345 17.03 -6.05 6.52
N LEU A 346 18.11 -6.31 5.79
CA LEU A 346 19.29 -6.99 6.35
C LEU A 346 20.02 -6.12 7.39
N GLN A 347 20.07 -4.79 7.18
CA GLN A 347 20.61 -3.85 8.17
C GLN A 347 19.80 -3.84 9.47
N GLU A 348 18.46 -3.88 9.38
CA GLU A 348 17.57 -3.96 10.55
C GLU A 348 17.82 -5.21 11.39
N LYS A 349 18.29 -6.31 10.79
CA LYS A 349 18.63 -7.56 11.50
C LYS A 349 19.97 -7.49 12.25
N GLY A 350 20.90 -6.62 11.83
CA GLY A 350 22.17 -6.41 12.53
C GLY A 350 23.15 -7.60 12.51
N LEU A 351 22.94 -8.61 11.66
CA LEU A 351 23.77 -9.82 11.61
C LEU A 351 25.00 -9.68 10.69
N ILE A 352 25.00 -8.69 9.79
CA ILE A 352 26.09 -8.43 8.84
C ILE A 352 26.65 -7.03 9.12
N ASN A 353 27.81 -6.98 9.77
CA ASN A 353 28.46 -5.72 10.14
C ASN A 353 29.36 -5.14 9.03
N ASP A 354 29.84 -6.00 8.12
CA ASP A 354 30.66 -5.58 6.98
C ASP A 354 29.79 -5.00 5.86
N GLU A 355 30.03 -3.74 5.48
CA GLU A 355 29.18 -3.04 4.52
C GLU A 355 29.28 -3.63 3.10
N GLN A 356 30.45 -4.12 2.71
CA GLN A 356 30.67 -4.69 1.38
C GLN A 356 29.98 -6.05 1.25
N LEU A 357 30.08 -6.89 2.27
CA LEU A 357 29.36 -8.16 2.38
C LEU A 357 27.85 -7.91 2.43
N LEU A 358 27.39 -6.94 3.20
CA LEU A 358 25.97 -6.57 3.26
C LEU A 358 25.45 -6.17 1.87
N PHE A 359 26.21 -5.37 1.12
CA PHE A 359 25.83 -4.96 -0.23
C PHE A 359 25.76 -6.14 -1.20
N THR A 360 26.75 -7.04 -1.17
CA THR A 360 26.78 -8.22 -2.05
C THR A 360 25.71 -9.25 -1.66
N ALA A 361 25.49 -9.47 -0.36
CA ALA A 361 24.40 -10.27 0.18
C ALA A 361 23.04 -9.72 -0.26
N ALA A 362 22.81 -8.41 -0.17
CA ALA A 362 21.58 -7.78 -0.64
C ALA A 362 21.37 -7.96 -2.16
N CYS A 363 22.44 -7.89 -2.97
CA CYS A 363 22.37 -8.15 -4.41
C CYS A 363 21.92 -9.60 -4.70
N TYR A 364 22.51 -10.57 -3.99
CA TYR A 364 22.16 -11.97 -4.15
C TYR A 364 20.73 -12.26 -3.67
N ALA A 365 20.34 -11.77 -2.48
CA ALA A 365 18.98 -11.90 -1.95
C ALA A 365 17.91 -11.33 -2.89
N ALA A 366 18.15 -10.13 -3.44
CA ALA A 366 17.25 -9.53 -4.42
C ALA A 366 17.13 -10.37 -5.71
N LYS A 367 18.25 -10.91 -6.21
CA LYS A 367 18.26 -11.74 -7.42
C LYS A 367 17.47 -13.04 -7.21
N VAL A 368 17.69 -13.72 -6.09
CA VAL A 368 16.99 -14.97 -5.75
C VAL A 368 15.50 -14.71 -5.55
N THR A 369 15.14 -13.63 -4.84
CA THR A 369 13.73 -13.25 -4.61
C THR A 369 12.99 -12.96 -5.91
N LEU A 370 13.59 -12.19 -6.83
CA LEU A 370 13.00 -11.91 -8.14
C LEU A 370 12.91 -13.17 -9.03
N THR A 371 13.83 -14.11 -8.85
CA THR A 371 13.78 -15.41 -9.54
C THR A 371 12.62 -16.24 -9.02
N ALA A 372 12.48 -16.39 -7.70
CA ALA A 372 11.37 -17.09 -7.06
C ALA A 372 10.01 -16.48 -7.44
N LEU A 373 9.90 -15.15 -7.41
CA LEU A 373 8.69 -14.44 -7.85
C LEU A 373 8.34 -14.77 -9.32
N GLY A 374 9.33 -14.78 -10.20
CA GLY A 374 9.12 -15.08 -11.62
C GLY A 374 8.87 -16.54 -11.95
N GLU A 375 9.19 -17.47 -11.03
CA GLU A 375 8.83 -18.89 -11.14
C GLU A 375 7.38 -19.14 -10.74
N ILE A 376 6.88 -18.43 -9.71
CA ILE A 376 5.48 -18.54 -9.27
C ILE A 376 4.54 -17.75 -10.19
N PHE A 377 4.93 -16.52 -10.57
CA PHE A 377 4.09 -15.60 -11.35
C PHE A 377 4.53 -15.50 -12.82
N GLY A 378 4.52 -16.64 -13.51
CA GLY A 378 4.90 -16.76 -14.92
C GLY A 378 3.98 -15.99 -15.87
N ALA A 379 2.66 -16.13 -15.74
CA ALA A 379 1.67 -15.45 -16.56
C ALA A 379 1.70 -13.93 -16.34
N ALA A 380 1.76 -13.48 -15.09
CA ALA A 380 1.95 -12.06 -14.76
C ALA A 380 3.21 -11.48 -15.44
N ARG A 381 4.32 -12.22 -15.44
CA ARG A 381 5.58 -11.80 -16.07
C ARG A 381 5.47 -11.71 -17.59
N VAL A 382 4.70 -12.60 -18.23
CA VAL A 382 4.44 -12.53 -19.67
C VAL A 382 3.65 -11.25 -20.00
N ILE A 383 2.61 -10.92 -19.23
CA ILE A 383 1.81 -9.70 -19.44
C ILE A 383 2.66 -8.45 -19.20
N MET A 384 3.44 -8.39 -18.11
CA MET A 384 4.37 -7.29 -17.84
C MET A 384 5.35 -7.05 -19.00
N ARG A 385 5.88 -8.14 -19.58
CA ARG A 385 6.78 -8.06 -20.73
C ARG A 385 6.05 -7.53 -21.97
N TRP A 386 4.86 -8.07 -22.26
CA TRP A 386 4.04 -7.63 -23.38
C TRP A 386 3.72 -6.14 -23.32
N LEU A 387 3.26 -5.63 -22.16
CA LEU A 387 3.05 -4.20 -21.93
C LEU A 387 4.33 -3.40 -22.22
N GLY A 388 5.47 -3.83 -21.68
CA GLY A 388 6.77 -3.18 -21.92
C GLY A 388 7.22 -3.21 -23.38
N ASP A 389 6.83 -4.21 -24.16
CA ASP A 389 7.14 -4.31 -25.58
C ASP A 389 6.22 -3.43 -26.43
N CYS A 390 4.92 -3.34 -26.10
CA CYS A 390 4.02 -2.33 -26.68
C CYS A 390 4.53 -0.90 -26.42
N ALA A 391 4.96 -0.59 -25.19
CA ALA A 391 5.56 0.70 -24.87
C ALA A 391 6.83 0.98 -25.68
N LYS A 392 7.64 -0.05 -25.96
CA LYS A 392 8.85 0.08 -26.80
C LYS A 392 8.48 0.48 -28.23
N VAL A 393 7.44 -0.11 -28.80
CA VAL A 393 6.93 0.21 -30.15
C VAL A 393 6.42 1.65 -30.21
N ILE A 394 5.60 2.09 -29.24
CA ILE A 394 5.09 3.47 -29.20
C ILE A 394 6.24 4.49 -29.09
N THR A 395 7.22 4.19 -28.25
CA THR A 395 8.32 5.13 -27.97
C THR A 395 9.37 5.20 -29.07
N SER A 396 9.43 4.24 -30.01
CA SER A 396 10.37 4.33 -31.15
C SER A 396 10.05 5.48 -32.10
N GLU A 397 8.80 5.94 -32.13
CA GLU A 397 8.38 7.14 -32.87
C GLU A 397 8.31 8.40 -31.99
N ASN A 398 8.91 8.37 -30.79
CA ASN A 398 8.88 9.48 -29.84
C ASN A 398 7.44 9.87 -29.39
N HIS A 399 6.52 8.90 -29.37
CA HIS A 399 5.20 9.05 -28.77
C HIS A 399 5.21 8.64 -27.28
N LEU A 400 4.36 9.28 -26.49
CA LEU A 400 4.12 8.88 -25.09
C LEU A 400 3.08 7.75 -25.08
N VAL A 401 3.24 6.80 -24.16
CA VAL A 401 2.22 5.75 -23.98
C VAL A 401 0.98 6.37 -23.36
N SER A 402 -0.17 6.12 -23.99
CA SER A 402 -1.48 6.56 -23.51
C SER A 402 -2.54 5.49 -23.72
N TRP A 403 -3.47 5.35 -22.77
CA TRP A 403 -4.60 4.42 -22.86
C TRP A 403 -5.84 5.04 -22.21
N THR A 404 -6.99 4.40 -22.38
CA THR A 404 -8.22 4.78 -21.68
C THR A 404 -8.60 3.67 -20.70
N THR A 405 -8.94 4.01 -19.46
CA THR A 405 -9.36 3.01 -18.47
C THR A 405 -10.75 2.46 -18.81
N PRO A 406 -11.16 1.31 -18.23
CA PRO A 406 -12.51 0.78 -18.39
C PRO A 406 -13.64 1.73 -17.95
N LEU A 407 -13.34 2.74 -17.12
CA LEU A 407 -14.27 3.80 -16.73
C LEU A 407 -14.19 5.06 -17.61
N GLY A 408 -13.46 5.00 -18.72
CA GLY A 408 -13.35 6.08 -19.70
C GLY A 408 -12.30 7.14 -19.38
N LEU A 409 -11.47 6.98 -18.34
CA LEU A 409 -10.43 7.95 -18.00
C LEU A 409 -9.27 7.85 -18.99
N PRO A 410 -8.93 8.90 -19.75
CA PRO A 410 -7.72 8.90 -20.56
C PRO A 410 -6.48 9.11 -19.67
N VAL A 411 -5.47 8.26 -19.86
CA VAL A 411 -4.23 8.24 -19.10
C VAL A 411 -3.04 8.39 -20.04
N ILE A 412 -2.12 9.31 -19.75
CA ILE A 412 -0.88 9.53 -20.49
C ILE A 412 0.29 9.48 -19.51
N GLN A 413 1.30 8.66 -19.84
CA GLN A 413 2.53 8.65 -19.06
C GLN A 413 3.36 9.92 -19.30
N PRO A 414 3.72 10.69 -18.26
CA PRO A 414 4.36 12.01 -18.41
C PRO A 414 5.88 11.95 -18.65
N TYR A 415 6.45 10.77 -18.91
CA TYR A 415 7.90 10.59 -18.88
C TYR A 415 8.58 11.08 -20.15
N CYS A 416 9.09 12.32 -20.07
CA CYS A 416 10.03 12.92 -21.01
C CYS A 416 11.41 13.08 -20.36
N LYS A 417 12.45 13.24 -21.19
CA LYS A 417 13.77 13.66 -20.73
C LYS A 417 13.67 15.06 -20.16
N THR A 418 14.25 15.28 -18.98
CA THR A 418 14.24 16.59 -18.32
C THR A 418 15.45 17.41 -18.73
N GLU A 419 15.23 18.71 -18.94
CA GLU A 419 16.27 19.69 -19.18
C GLU A 419 16.60 20.43 -17.88
N ARG A 420 17.89 20.63 -17.61
CA ARG A 420 18.37 21.36 -16.42
C ARG A 420 18.58 22.82 -16.81
N HIS A 421 17.91 23.71 -16.12
CA HIS A 421 18.08 25.16 -16.25
C HIS A 421 18.71 25.73 -14.98
N LEU A 422 19.80 26.46 -15.11
CA LEU A 422 20.43 27.17 -14.01
C LEU A 422 19.96 28.62 -14.02
N ILE A 423 19.26 29.03 -12.98
CA ILE A 423 18.84 30.41 -12.75
C ILE A 423 19.82 31.02 -11.75
N LYS A 424 20.61 31.99 -12.21
CA LYS A 424 21.43 32.81 -11.32
C LYS A 424 20.52 33.81 -10.60
N THR A 425 20.50 33.77 -9.29
CA THR A 425 19.92 34.81 -8.43
C THR A 425 21.03 35.62 -7.78
N SER A 426 20.69 36.72 -7.11
CA SER A 426 21.68 37.55 -6.38
C SER A 426 22.36 36.81 -5.22
N LEU A 427 21.77 35.71 -4.73
CA LEU A 427 22.27 34.95 -3.57
C LEU A 427 22.88 33.59 -3.93
N GLN A 428 22.39 32.95 -5.01
CA GLN A 428 22.77 31.58 -5.36
C GLN A 428 22.35 31.20 -6.78
N PHE A 429 22.83 30.05 -7.26
CA PHE A 429 22.34 29.41 -8.47
C PHE A 429 21.26 28.38 -8.14
N LEU A 430 20.07 28.55 -8.70
CA LEU A 430 18.96 27.59 -8.60
C LEU A 430 18.96 26.67 -9.82
N ALA A 431 19.10 25.37 -9.60
CA ALA A 431 18.97 24.37 -10.65
C ALA A 431 17.52 23.88 -10.75
N LEU A 432 16.78 24.37 -11.75
CA LEU A 432 15.43 23.91 -12.05
C LEU A 432 15.46 22.78 -13.08
N ARG A 433 14.51 21.86 -13.00
CA ARG A 433 14.27 20.83 -14.01
C ARG A 433 12.97 21.14 -14.73
N ARG A 434 13.01 21.19 -16.06
CA ARG A 434 11.84 21.37 -16.93
C ARG A 434 11.62 20.09 -17.73
N GLU A 435 10.36 19.73 -17.98
CA GLU A 435 10.03 18.66 -18.92
C GLU A 435 10.45 19.07 -20.34
N GLY A 436 11.30 18.26 -20.98
CA GLY A 436 11.64 18.40 -22.39
C GLY A 436 10.60 17.74 -23.30
N ASN A 437 10.80 17.87 -24.60
CA ASN A 437 9.88 17.32 -25.62
C ASN A 437 10.24 15.89 -26.06
N THR A 438 11.44 15.42 -25.72
CA THR A 438 11.93 14.09 -26.09
C THR A 438 11.46 13.05 -25.08
N VAL A 439 10.88 11.96 -25.56
CA VAL A 439 10.38 10.87 -24.72
C VAL A 439 11.52 10.13 -24.02
N ASP A 440 11.32 9.81 -22.74
CA ASP A 440 12.22 8.90 -22.00
C ASP A 440 11.73 7.46 -22.21
N ALA A 441 12.14 6.84 -23.32
CA ALA A 441 11.71 5.50 -23.72
C ALA A 441 11.96 4.44 -22.63
N LYS A 442 13.07 4.57 -21.89
CA LYS A 442 13.40 3.64 -20.79
C LYS A 442 12.37 3.74 -19.68
N LYS A 443 12.03 4.96 -19.23
CA LYS A 443 11.02 5.17 -18.18
C LYS A 443 9.62 4.79 -18.64
N GLN A 444 9.24 5.18 -19.86
CA GLN A 444 7.95 4.78 -20.46
C GLN A 444 7.76 3.27 -20.42
N LYS A 445 8.76 2.51 -20.89
CA LYS A 445 8.74 1.05 -20.87
C LYS A 445 8.64 0.47 -19.46
N SER A 446 9.48 0.92 -18.54
CA SER A 446 9.51 0.35 -17.17
C SER A 446 8.30 0.73 -16.32
N ALA A 447 7.69 1.89 -16.59
CA ALA A 447 6.57 2.41 -15.80
C ALA A 447 5.20 2.06 -16.39
N PHE A 448 5.13 1.59 -17.63
CA PHE A 448 3.83 1.26 -18.22
C PHE A 448 3.11 0.12 -17.51
N PRO A 449 3.71 -1.07 -17.26
CA PRO A 449 3.04 -2.14 -16.53
C PRO A 449 2.45 -1.70 -15.18
N PRO A 450 3.21 -1.05 -14.27
CA PRO A 450 2.66 -0.66 -12.98
C PRO A 450 1.62 0.45 -13.08
N ASN A 451 1.78 1.41 -14.00
CA ASN A 451 0.79 2.46 -14.17
C ASN A 451 -0.53 1.92 -14.76
N PHE A 452 -0.45 0.92 -15.63
CA PHE A 452 -1.62 0.25 -16.17
C PHE A 452 -2.38 -0.51 -15.09
N ILE A 453 -1.69 -1.33 -14.27
CA ILE A 453 -2.32 -2.02 -13.14
C ILE A 453 -2.92 -1.05 -12.12
N HIS A 454 -2.21 0.05 -11.80
CA HIS A 454 -2.76 1.13 -10.96
C HIS A 454 -4.05 1.75 -11.52
N SER A 455 -4.20 1.77 -12.84
CA SER A 455 -5.44 2.27 -13.45
C SER A 455 -6.59 1.27 -13.37
N LEU A 456 -6.27 -0.03 -13.32
CA LEU A 456 -7.26 -1.11 -13.15
C LEU A 456 -7.72 -1.23 -11.71
N ASP A 457 -6.81 -1.17 -10.73
CA ASP A 457 -7.20 -1.15 -9.30
C ASP A 457 -8.04 0.07 -8.95
N SER A 458 -7.68 1.23 -9.50
CA SER A 458 -8.48 2.43 -9.37
C SER A 458 -9.86 2.27 -10.00
N SER A 459 -9.97 1.59 -11.15
CA SER A 459 -11.25 1.34 -11.80
C SER A 459 -12.11 0.40 -10.97
N HIS A 460 -11.52 -0.66 -10.41
CA HIS A 460 -12.19 -1.60 -9.51
C HIS A 460 -12.70 -0.92 -8.24
N MET A 461 -11.88 -0.09 -7.59
CA MET A 461 -12.29 0.69 -6.41
C MET A 461 -13.44 1.63 -6.74
N MET A 462 -13.37 2.38 -7.85
CA MET A 462 -14.44 3.30 -8.26
C MET A 462 -15.73 2.56 -8.61
N MET A 463 -15.66 1.42 -9.30
CA MET A 463 -16.83 0.57 -9.58
C MET A 463 -17.49 0.07 -8.30
N THR A 464 -16.67 -0.34 -7.32
CA THR A 464 -17.12 -0.80 -6.01
C THR A 464 -17.77 0.35 -5.22
N ALA A 465 -17.13 1.52 -5.17
CA ALA A 465 -17.65 2.70 -4.49
C ALA A 465 -19.04 3.11 -5.00
N LEU A 466 -19.21 3.16 -6.34
CA LEU A 466 -20.48 3.48 -6.97
C LEU A 466 -21.57 2.46 -6.62
N ALA A 467 -21.24 1.16 -6.69
CA ALA A 467 -22.18 0.10 -6.37
C ALA A 467 -22.55 0.08 -4.88
N CYS A 468 -21.59 0.35 -3.98
CA CYS A 468 -21.86 0.51 -2.55
C CYS A 468 -22.79 1.69 -2.28
N ARG A 469 -22.56 2.84 -2.92
CA ARG A 469 -23.46 4.01 -2.82
C ARG A 469 -24.88 3.66 -3.27
N ASP A 470 -25.02 3.06 -4.45
CA ASP A 470 -26.32 2.70 -5.01
C ASP A 470 -27.04 1.65 -4.13
N ALA A 471 -26.27 0.83 -3.41
CA ALA A 471 -26.77 -0.12 -2.42
C ALA A 471 -27.01 0.48 -1.02
N GLY A 472 -26.78 1.78 -0.84
CA GLY A 472 -27.00 2.51 0.41
C GLY A 472 -25.92 2.31 1.48
N LEU A 473 -24.68 1.98 1.10
CA LEU A 473 -23.55 1.78 2.02
C LEU A 473 -22.67 3.03 2.07
N SER A 474 -22.13 3.34 3.25
CA SER A 474 -20.99 4.26 3.37
C SER A 474 -19.75 3.58 2.80
N PHE A 475 -18.95 4.30 2.02
CA PHE A 475 -17.73 3.75 1.40
C PHE A 475 -16.56 4.73 1.49
N ALA A 476 -15.48 4.28 2.11
CA ALA A 476 -14.18 4.91 2.00
C ALA A 476 -13.17 3.90 1.46
N GLY A 477 -12.05 4.39 0.92
CA GLY A 477 -10.99 3.48 0.50
C GLY A 477 -9.61 4.12 0.51
N VAL A 478 -8.61 3.28 0.75
CA VAL A 478 -7.19 3.58 0.61
C VAL A 478 -6.65 2.68 -0.49
N HIS A 479 -6.85 3.10 -1.74
CA HIS A 479 -6.47 2.33 -2.93
C HIS A 479 -7.09 0.93 -2.97
N ASP A 480 -6.41 -0.09 -2.45
CA ASP A 480 -6.77 -1.50 -2.39
C ASP A 480 -7.30 -1.96 -1.02
N SER A 481 -7.66 -1.00 -0.16
CA SER A 481 -8.28 -1.20 1.15
C SER A 481 -9.65 -0.54 1.16
N PHE A 482 -10.73 -1.31 1.31
CA PHE A 482 -12.13 -0.84 1.18
C PHE A 482 -12.84 -0.87 2.52
N TRP A 483 -13.48 0.25 2.88
CA TRP A 483 -13.99 0.49 4.23
C TRP A 483 -15.48 0.79 4.21
N THR A 484 -16.21 0.21 5.15
CA THR A 484 -17.64 0.48 5.38
C THR A 484 -18.00 0.27 6.86
N HIS A 485 -19.26 0.43 7.25
CA HIS A 485 -19.71 0.12 8.61
C HIS A 485 -19.68 -1.39 8.87
N ALA A 486 -19.47 -1.78 10.13
CA ALA A 486 -19.41 -3.19 10.52
C ALA A 486 -20.63 -4.03 10.09
N CYS A 487 -21.83 -3.45 10.09
CA CYS A 487 -23.06 -4.13 9.65
C CYS A 487 -23.12 -4.38 8.13
N ASP A 488 -22.32 -3.66 7.35
CA ASP A 488 -22.39 -3.64 5.89
C ASP A 488 -21.25 -4.42 5.21
N VAL A 489 -20.29 -4.93 5.99
CA VAL A 489 -19.06 -5.57 5.47
C VAL A 489 -19.37 -6.74 4.54
N GLU A 490 -20.30 -7.63 4.90
CA GLU A 490 -20.68 -8.77 4.06
C GLU A 490 -21.20 -8.33 2.69
N LYS A 491 -22.05 -7.29 2.68
CA LYS A 491 -22.63 -6.75 1.46
C LYS A 491 -21.59 -6.02 0.61
N MET A 492 -20.70 -5.25 1.23
CA MET A 492 -19.55 -4.65 0.53
C MET A 492 -18.65 -5.73 -0.08
N ASN A 493 -18.37 -6.80 0.67
CA ASN A 493 -17.54 -7.92 0.24
C ASN A 493 -18.15 -8.68 -0.95
N HIS A 494 -19.48 -8.82 -1.00
CA HIS A 494 -20.16 -9.33 -2.19
C HIS A 494 -20.01 -8.38 -3.38
N ILE A 495 -20.33 -7.10 -3.20
CA ILE A 495 -20.25 -6.07 -4.26
C ILE A 495 -18.83 -5.96 -4.83
N LEU A 496 -17.80 -5.93 -3.99
CA LEU A 496 -16.42 -5.78 -4.46
C LEU A 496 -15.97 -6.97 -5.31
N ARG A 497 -16.42 -8.20 -4.97
CA ARG A 497 -16.10 -9.41 -5.76
C ARG A 497 -16.85 -9.37 -7.08
N GLU A 498 -18.13 -9.02 -7.08
CA GLU A 498 -18.93 -8.86 -8.30
C GLU A 498 -18.30 -7.83 -9.26
N LYS A 499 -17.91 -6.66 -8.74
CA LYS A 499 -17.30 -5.61 -9.57
C LYS A 499 -15.92 -5.99 -10.09
N PHE A 500 -15.16 -6.81 -9.34
CA PHE A 500 -13.90 -7.37 -9.83
C PHE A 500 -14.13 -8.34 -11.00
N VAL A 501 -15.09 -9.25 -10.86
CA VAL A 501 -15.47 -10.21 -11.92
C VAL A 501 -16.02 -9.48 -13.14
N GLU A 502 -16.89 -8.49 -12.95
CA GLU A 502 -17.42 -7.63 -14.02
C GLU A 502 -16.29 -6.94 -14.80
N LEU A 503 -15.32 -6.35 -14.09
CA LEU A 503 -14.17 -5.68 -14.70
C LEU A 503 -13.37 -6.65 -15.57
N TYR A 504 -13.04 -7.84 -15.07
CA TYR A 504 -12.18 -8.80 -15.77
C TYR A 504 -12.89 -9.76 -16.73
N ASN A 505 -14.21 -9.68 -16.82
CA ASN A 505 -14.98 -10.24 -17.93
C ASN A 505 -14.91 -9.34 -19.18
N MET A 506 -14.48 -8.09 -19.05
CA MET A 506 -14.16 -7.25 -20.21
C MET A 506 -12.86 -7.74 -20.89
N PRO A 507 -12.74 -7.62 -22.22
CA PRO A 507 -11.52 -7.96 -22.95
C PRO A 507 -10.46 -6.84 -22.80
N ILE A 508 -9.94 -6.64 -21.58
CA ILE A 508 -9.10 -5.49 -21.22
C ILE A 508 -7.82 -5.38 -22.07
N LEU A 509 -7.11 -6.50 -22.27
CA LEU A 509 -5.84 -6.49 -23.03
C LEU A 509 -6.07 -6.33 -24.54
N GLU A 510 -7.16 -6.88 -25.05
CA GLU A 510 -7.57 -6.75 -26.45
C GLU A 510 -8.04 -5.32 -26.74
N ASN A 511 -8.88 -4.73 -25.88
CA ASN A 511 -9.28 -3.33 -25.98
C ASN A 511 -8.07 -2.38 -25.93
N LEU A 512 -7.07 -2.71 -25.11
CA LEU A 512 -5.82 -1.94 -25.04
C LEU A 512 -5.04 -2.04 -26.36
N LEU A 513 -4.92 -3.23 -26.93
CA LEU A 513 -4.24 -3.46 -28.20
C LEU A 513 -4.96 -2.73 -29.35
N GLU A 514 -6.29 -2.89 -29.46
CA GLU A 514 -7.13 -2.20 -30.44
C GLU A 514 -6.98 -0.67 -30.32
N GLY A 515 -6.94 -0.16 -29.09
CA GLY A 515 -6.69 1.26 -28.83
C GLY A 515 -5.33 1.75 -29.34
N PHE A 516 -4.28 0.92 -29.23
CA PHE A 516 -2.96 1.22 -29.78
C PHE A 516 -2.94 1.14 -31.30
N GLU A 517 -3.53 0.10 -31.90
CA GLU A 517 -3.60 -0.06 -33.36
C GLU A 517 -4.39 1.08 -34.01
N THR A 518 -5.48 1.53 -33.37
CA THR A 518 -6.26 2.68 -33.81
C THR A 518 -5.49 3.99 -33.70
N SER A 519 -4.75 4.18 -32.59
CA SER A 519 -3.97 5.41 -32.36
C SER A 519 -2.70 5.49 -33.19
N TYR A 520 -2.15 4.33 -33.59
CA TYR A 520 -0.87 4.20 -34.29
C TYR A 520 -0.96 3.18 -35.44
N PRO A 521 -1.74 3.46 -36.51
CA PRO A 521 -2.01 2.50 -37.58
C PRO A 521 -0.77 2.09 -38.40
N GLY A 522 0.34 2.83 -38.30
CA GLY A 522 1.62 2.49 -38.93
C GLY A 522 2.53 1.58 -38.08
N LEU A 523 2.15 1.28 -36.83
CA LEU A 523 2.96 0.49 -35.90
C LEU A 523 2.42 -0.94 -35.78
N ALA A 524 3.34 -1.90 -35.76
CA ALA A 524 3.01 -3.31 -35.53
C ALA A 524 3.23 -3.69 -34.06
N PHE A 525 2.17 -4.15 -33.41
CA PHE A 525 2.18 -4.53 -31.99
C PHE A 525 2.26 -6.05 -31.81
N PRO A 526 2.89 -6.55 -30.72
CA PRO A 526 2.87 -7.98 -30.41
C PRO A 526 1.45 -8.44 -30.05
N PRO A 527 1.04 -9.67 -30.41
CA PRO A 527 -0.29 -10.18 -30.09
C PRO A 527 -0.48 -10.31 -28.57
N VAL A 528 -1.74 -10.22 -28.12
CA VAL A 528 -2.11 -10.39 -26.71
C VAL A 528 -1.62 -11.76 -26.20
N PRO A 529 -1.03 -11.85 -24.99
CA PRO A 529 -0.64 -13.12 -24.40
C PRO A 529 -1.81 -14.09 -24.26
N LYS A 530 -1.54 -15.39 -24.43
CA LYS A 530 -2.53 -16.44 -24.15
C LYS A 530 -2.91 -16.42 -22.68
N ARG A 531 -4.21 -16.49 -22.41
CA ARG A 531 -4.77 -16.63 -21.07
C ARG A 531 -4.81 -18.11 -20.68
N GLY A 532 -4.74 -18.37 -19.38
CA GLY A 532 -5.01 -19.69 -18.80
C GLY A 532 -6.51 -19.99 -18.72
N ASP A 533 -6.87 -20.94 -17.86
CA ASP A 533 -8.20 -21.53 -17.72
C ASP A 533 -8.92 -21.15 -16.42
N PHE A 534 -8.37 -20.22 -15.64
CA PHE A 534 -8.98 -19.80 -14.38
C PHE A 534 -10.37 -19.18 -14.59
N ASP A 535 -11.37 -19.79 -13.96
CA ASP A 535 -12.73 -19.27 -13.89
C ASP A 535 -12.82 -18.13 -12.85
N LEU A 536 -13.08 -16.90 -13.33
CA LEU A 536 -13.28 -15.74 -12.46
C LEU A 536 -14.51 -15.88 -11.55
N GLY A 537 -15.49 -16.73 -11.88
CA GLY A 537 -16.64 -16.97 -11.03
C GLY A 537 -16.23 -17.40 -9.61
N LYS A 538 -15.09 -18.10 -9.48
CA LYS A 538 -14.52 -18.52 -8.19
C LYS A 538 -14.17 -17.36 -7.24
N VAL A 539 -13.95 -16.16 -7.77
CA VAL A 539 -13.67 -14.97 -6.94
C VAL A 539 -14.87 -14.61 -6.07
N LEU A 540 -16.10 -14.86 -6.53
CA LEU A 540 -17.34 -14.56 -5.80
C LEU A 540 -17.44 -15.32 -4.47
N GLU A 541 -16.84 -16.51 -4.43
CA GLU A 541 -16.85 -17.41 -3.28
C GLU A 541 -15.60 -17.27 -2.41
N SER A 542 -14.61 -16.44 -2.79
CA SER A 542 -13.34 -16.35 -2.08
C SER A 542 -13.43 -15.42 -0.85
N PRO A 543 -13.46 -15.96 0.39
CA PRO A 543 -13.57 -15.13 1.59
C PRO A 543 -12.35 -14.22 1.75
N TYR A 544 -11.14 -14.72 1.42
CA TYR A 544 -9.89 -14.03 1.69
C TYR A 544 -9.36 -13.18 0.52
N PHE A 545 -10.13 -13.02 -0.56
CA PHE A 545 -9.78 -12.12 -1.66
C PHE A 545 -9.48 -10.70 -1.14
N PHE A 546 -10.40 -10.16 -0.35
CA PHE A 546 -10.25 -8.98 0.51
C PHE A 546 -10.63 -9.42 1.92
N ASN A 547 -9.77 -9.23 2.92
CA ASN A 547 -10.06 -9.70 4.29
C ASN A 547 -9.44 -8.89 5.41
#